data_AF-A0A2K8MFC8-F1
#
_entry.id   AF-A0A2K8MFC8-F1
#
_cell.length_a   1.000
_cell.length_b   1.000
_cell.length_c   1.000
_cell.angle_alpha   90.00
_cell.angle_beta   90.00
_cell.angle_gamma   90.00
#
_symmetry.space_group_name_H-M   'P 1'
#
loop_
_entity.id
_entity.type
_entity.pdbx_description
1 polymer ?
#
loop_
_entity_poly.entity_id
_entity_poly.type
_entity_poly.pdbx_seq_one_letter_code
_entity_poly.pdbx_strand_id
1 'polypeptide(L)'
;MIDRFFLSHPRSVGESYAAHARTAARFGFTMIVGGAACLVHALLPNLFARTASDTVKKLYGQMKARQPAFSQERPAFQQPEWQIEYEI
;
A
#
# COMPACT_ATOMS: atom_id res chain seq x y z
N MET A 1 -20.84 20.26 -9.24
CA MET A 1 -19.37 20.26 -9.02
C MET A 1 -18.95 19.25 -7.96
N ILE A 2 -19.52 19.28 -6.74
CA ILE A 2 -19.21 18.33 -5.65
C ILE A 2 -19.29 16.87 -6.11
N ASP A 3 -20.34 16.53 -6.86
CA ASP A 3 -20.55 15.18 -7.36
C ASP A 3 -19.37 14.68 -8.23
N ARG A 4 -18.95 15.49 -9.20
CA ARG A 4 -17.84 15.18 -10.11
C ARG A 4 -16.50 14.98 -9.37
N PHE A 5 -16.20 15.83 -8.38
CA PHE A 5 -14.90 15.80 -7.69
C PHE A 5 -14.81 14.79 -6.56
N PHE A 6 -15.92 14.51 -5.86
CA PHE A 6 -15.88 13.74 -4.62
C PHE A 6 -16.74 12.48 -4.65
N LEU A 7 -17.87 12.47 -5.35
CA LEU A 7 -18.87 11.40 -5.21
C LEU A 7 -18.87 10.43 -6.39
N SER A 8 -18.52 10.90 -7.58
CA SER A 8 -18.50 10.11 -8.82
C SER A 8 -17.60 8.87 -8.70
N HIS A 9 -16.37 9.06 -8.22
CA HIS A 9 -15.39 7.99 -8.12
C HIS A 9 -15.73 6.96 -7.04
N PRO A 10 -15.99 7.32 -5.76
CA PRO A 10 -16.42 6.35 -4.76
C PRO A 10 -17.65 5.55 -5.20
N ARG A 11 -18.65 6.20 -5.81
CA ARG A 11 -19.84 5.50 -6.32
C ARG A 11 -19.52 4.53 -7.45
N SER A 12 -18.60 4.87 -8.35
CA SER A 12 -18.20 3.97 -9.46
C SER A 12 -17.57 2.66 -8.99
N VAL A 13 -17.04 2.63 -7.76
CA VAL A 13 -16.48 1.43 -7.11
C VAL A 13 -17.36 0.89 -5.99
N GLY A 14 -18.59 1.38 -5.86
CA GLY A 14 -19.57 0.90 -4.88
C GLY A 14 -19.33 1.35 -3.43
N GLU A 15 -18.55 2.40 -3.20
CA GLU A 15 -18.22 2.91 -1.86
C GLU A 15 -18.90 4.25 -1.53
N SER A 16 -19.15 4.48 -0.23
CA SER A 16 -19.48 5.82 0.26
C SER A 16 -18.23 6.70 0.28
N TYR A 17 -18.40 8.02 0.13
CA TYR A 17 -17.27 8.96 0.18
C TYR A 17 -16.42 8.79 1.44
N ALA A 18 -17.05 8.65 2.62
CA ALA A 18 -16.33 8.51 3.88
C ALA A 18 -15.53 7.19 3.96
N ALA A 19 -16.09 6.08 3.46
CA ALA A 19 -15.39 4.80 3.42
C ALA A 19 -14.18 4.87 2.47
N HIS A 20 -14.38 5.40 1.27
CA HIS A 20 -13.34 5.56 0.27
C HIS A 20 -12.21 6.49 0.76
N ALA A 21 -12.57 7.68 1.25
CA ALA A 21 -11.63 8.66 1.75
C ALA A 21 -10.80 8.12 2.93
N ARG A 22 -11.43 7.40 3.87
CA ARG A 22 -10.71 6.75 4.99
C ARG A 22 -9.71 5.71 4.49
N THR A 23 -10.12 4.88 3.54
CA THR A 23 -9.24 3.85 2.94
C THR A 23 -8.06 4.49 2.23
N ALA A 24 -8.32 5.47 1.36
CA ALA A 24 -7.31 6.22 0.63
C ALA A 24 -6.34 6.96 1.57
N ALA A 25 -6.86 7.65 2.59
CA ALA A 25 -6.04 8.38 3.56
C ALA A 25 -5.11 7.45 4.36
N ARG A 26 -5.61 6.30 4.83
CA ARG A 26 -4.79 5.30 5.53
C ARG A 26 -3.72 4.70 4.64
N PHE A 27 -4.06 4.41 3.38
CA PHE A 27 -3.11 3.89 2.39
C PHE A 27 -2.00 4.91 2.12
N GLY A 28 -2.37 6.16 1.81
CA GLY A 28 -1.43 7.25 1.54
C GLY A 28 -0.55 7.59 2.74
N PHE A 29 -1.10 7.64 3.96
CA PHE A 29 -0.29 7.88 5.16
C PHE A 29 0.72 6.75 5.39
N THR A 30 0.32 5.49 5.16
CA THR A 30 1.23 4.35 5.23
C THR A 30 2.37 4.48 4.20
N MET A 31 2.07 4.90 2.97
CA MET A 31 3.10 5.19 1.95
C MET A 31 4.07 6.28 2.41
N ILE A 32 3.57 7.39 2.94
CA ILE A 32 4.38 8.53 3.39
C ILE A 32 5.33 8.09 4.51
N VAL A 33 4.83 7.35 5.49
CA VAL A 33 5.65 6.86 6.62
C VAL A 33 6.73 5.89 6.14
N GLY A 34 6.39 4.92 5.30
CA GLY A 34 7.38 3.98 4.75
C GLY A 34 8.42 4.67 3.87
N GLY A 35 8.00 5.63 3.05
CA GLY A 35 8.90 6.45 2.23
C GLY A 35 9.84 7.30 3.08
N ALA A 36 9.33 7.95 4.13
CA ALA A 36 10.15 8.71 5.07
C ALA A 36 11.17 7.82 5.80
N ALA A 37 10.75 6.62 6.24
CA ALA A 37 11.66 5.64 6.84
C ALA A 37 12.77 5.20 5.86
N CYS A 38 12.44 4.98 4.59
CA CYS A 38 13.41 4.67 3.54
C CYS A 38 14.43 5.79 3.33
N LEU A 39 13.99 7.05 3.36
CA LEU A 39 14.88 8.20 3.22
C LEU A 39 15.81 8.35 4.43
N VAL A 40 15.31 8.12 5.65
CA VAL A 40 16.17 8.10 6.85
C VAL A 40 17.16 6.95 6.77
N HIS A 41 16.73 5.77 6.34
CA HIS A 41 17.61 4.61 6.13
C HIS A 41 18.73 4.91 5.12
N ALA A 42 18.45 5.64 4.04
CA ALA A 42 19.46 6.05 3.07
C ALA A 42 20.56 6.94 3.68
N LEU A 43 20.25 7.69 4.74
CA LEU A 43 21.23 8.50 5.49
C LEU A 43 21.88 7.69 6.63
N LEU A 44 21.14 6.76 7.24
CA LEU A 44 21.52 5.98 8.41
C LEU A 44 21.13 4.51 8.21
N PRO A 45 21.97 3.69 7.53
CA PRO A 45 21.59 2.34 7.09
C PRO A 45 21.22 1.36 8.21
N ASN A 46 21.63 1.62 9.45
CA ASN A 46 21.27 0.76 10.58
C ASN A 46 19.86 1.08 11.15
N LEU A 47 19.21 2.15 10.70
CA LEU A 47 17.84 2.50 11.10
C LEU A 47 16.84 2.03 10.04
N PHE A 48 15.69 1.56 10.48
CA PHE A 48 14.56 1.21 9.61
C PHE A 48 14.81 0.16 8.52
N ALA A 49 15.84 -0.69 8.64
CA ALA A 49 16.34 -1.61 7.60
C ALA A 49 15.37 -2.59 6.92
N ARG A 50 14.10 -2.65 7.34
CA ARG A 50 13.04 -3.45 6.69
C ARG A 50 11.73 -2.67 6.51
N THR A 51 11.69 -1.43 7.00
CA THR A 51 10.44 -0.69 7.18
C THR A 51 9.84 -0.32 5.84
N ALA A 52 10.67 0.00 4.85
CA ALA A 52 10.19 0.35 3.52
C ALA A 52 9.65 -0.90 2.82
N SER A 53 10.42 -1.99 2.82
CA SER A 53 10.00 -3.29 2.28
C SER A 53 8.71 -3.80 2.90
N ASP A 54 8.61 -3.82 4.23
CA ASP A 54 7.43 -4.30 4.94
C ASP A 54 6.21 -3.39 4.67
N THR A 55 6.45 -2.08 4.50
CA THR A 55 5.41 -1.14 4.06
C THR A 55 4.90 -1.49 2.66
N VAL A 56 5.79 -1.74 1.70
CA VAL A 56 5.40 -2.14 0.34
C VAL A 56 4.62 -3.45 0.35
N LYS A 57 5.08 -4.47 1.09
CA LYS A 57 4.38 -5.76 1.22
C LYS A 57 2.98 -5.58 1.81
N LYS A 58 2.85 -4.73 2.83
CA LYS A 58 1.56 -4.39 3.46
C LYS A 58 0.62 -3.70 2.48
N LEU A 59 1.09 -2.68 1.77
CA LEU A 59 0.29 -1.94 0.77
C LEU A 59 -0.14 -2.86 -0.38
N TYR A 60 0.78 -3.69 -0.88
CA TYR A 60 0.48 -4.72 -1.86
C TYR A 60 -0.61 -5.68 -1.37
N GLY A 61 -0.52 -6.16 -0.13
CA GLY A 61 -1.55 -7.01 0.48
C GLY A 61 -2.92 -6.32 0.51
N GLN A 62 -2.97 -5.03 0.83
CA GLN A 62 -4.21 -4.24 0.82
C GLN A 62 -4.78 -4.07 -0.60
N MET A 63 -3.94 -3.87 -1.61
CA MET A 63 -4.38 -3.80 -3.01
C MET A 63 -4.94 -5.14 -3.46
N LYS A 64 -4.22 -6.22 -3.19
CA LYS A 64 -4.60 -7.59 -3.54
C LYS A 64 -5.92 -8.02 -2.89
N ALA A 65 -6.16 -7.64 -1.64
CA ALA A 65 -7.43 -7.92 -0.96
C ALA A 65 -8.66 -7.31 -1.66
N ARG A 66 -8.45 -6.30 -2.52
CA ARG A 66 -9.50 -5.65 -3.33
C ARG A 66 -9.55 -6.19 -4.77
N GLN A 67 -8.77 -7.22 -5.09
CA GLN A 67 -8.77 -7.88 -6.40
C GLN A 67 -9.38 -9.28 -6.26
N PRO A 68 -10.66 -9.48 -6.64
CA PRO A 68 -11.35 -10.76 -6.47
C PRO A 68 -10.60 -11.94 -7.12
N ALA A 69 -10.08 -11.73 -8.33
CA ALA A 69 -9.33 -12.72 -9.10
C ALA A 69 -8.03 -13.18 -8.44
N PHE A 70 -7.41 -12.33 -7.62
CA PHE A 70 -6.10 -12.58 -7.01
C PHE A 70 -6.18 -12.78 -5.50
N SER A 71 -7.37 -12.72 -4.90
CA SER A 71 -7.55 -12.81 -3.45
C SER A 71 -7.04 -14.14 -2.86
N GLN A 72 -7.10 -15.23 -3.63
CA GLN A 72 -6.73 -16.59 -3.21
C GLN A 72 -5.30 -17.00 -3.57
N GLU A 73 -4.64 -16.27 -4.47
CA GLU A 73 -3.27 -16.60 -4.85
C GLU A 73 -2.31 -16.34 -3.68
N ARG A 74 -1.09 -16.87 -3.69
CA ARG A 74 -0.06 -16.47 -2.71
C ARG A 74 0.53 -15.12 -3.13
N PRO A 75 0.81 -14.18 -2.20
CA PRO A 75 1.50 -12.93 -2.53
C PRO A 75 2.79 -13.21 -3.30
N ALA A 76 3.09 -12.41 -4.34
CA ALA A 76 4.27 -12.62 -5.19
C ALA A 76 5.56 -12.73 -4.35
N PHE A 77 5.77 -11.85 -3.38
CA PHE A 77 6.95 -11.87 -2.49
C PHE A 77 7.07 -13.11 -1.58
N GLN A 78 6.09 -14.03 -1.57
CA GLN A 78 6.20 -15.34 -0.91
C GLN A 78 6.60 -16.46 -1.87
N GLN A 79 6.64 -16.19 -3.17
CA GLN A 79 7.06 -17.15 -4.18
C GLN A 79 8.60 -17.13 -4.27
N PRO A 80 9.26 -18.29 -4.50
CA PRO A 80 10.72 -18.38 -4.54
C PRO A 80 11.38 -17.41 -5.54
N GLU A 81 10.78 -17.24 -6.71
CA GLU A 81 11.28 -16.41 -7.82
C GLU A 81 11.25 -14.90 -7.52
N TRP A 82 10.56 -14.48 -6.47
CA TRP A 82 10.45 -13.08 -6.03
C TRP A 82 11.17 -12.81 -4.71
N GLN A 83 11.93 -13.77 -4.17
CA GLN A 83 12.72 -13.54 -2.96
C GLN A 83 13.85 -12.56 -3.25
N ILE A 84 13.90 -11.49 -2.47
CA ILE A 84 14.94 -10.47 -2.55
C ILE A 84 16.13 -10.84 -1.67
N GLU A 85 17.33 -10.51 -2.13
CA GLU A 85 18.58 -10.79 -1.41
C GLU A 85 18.71 -9.94 -0.13
N TYR A 86 18.17 -8.72 -0.15
CA TYR A 86 18.16 -7.81 1.00
C TYR A 86 16.86 -7.00 1.08
N GLU A 87 16.59 -6.46 2.26
CA GLU A 87 15.45 -5.61 2.58
C GLU A 87 15.91 -4.16 2.76
N ILE A 88 14.98 -3.21 2.63
CA ILE A 88 15.19 -1.78 2.87
C ILE A 88 14.13 -1.21 3.82
#